data_AF-X0ZRC4-F1
#
_entry.id   AF-X0ZRC4-F1
#
_cell.length_a   1.000
_cell.length_b   1.000
_cell.length_c   1.000
_cell.angle_alpha   90.00
_cell.angle_beta   90.00
_cell.angle_gamma   90.00
#
_symmetry.space_group_name_H-M   'P 1'
#
loop_
_entity.id
_entity.type
_entity.pdbx_description
1 polymer ?
#
loop_
_entity_poly.entity_id
_entity_poly.type
_entity_poly.pdbx_seq_one_letter_code
_entity_poly.pdbx_strand_id
1 'polypeptide(L)'
;THRALAKLFVDRGVKLDRTYQLNTGGNTDFLNMLARERLKSKKTSKREAVQSVLDKSLEPKNIHIGPSDYVPWQKDNKICFIRMEGRMFGDVPMNLELRLSVEDSPNSAGCVIDAIRCCKLAIDRGIGGVLSSISAYTMKHPPQQFADGKARDMVEEFLQGKRER
;
A
#
# COMPACT_ATOMS: atom_id res chain seq x y z
N THR A 1 -1.86 4.75 -1.94
CA THR A 1 -2.35 5.42 -3.16
C THR A 1 -3.11 4.50 -4.11
N HIS A 2 -2.47 3.52 -4.78
CA HIS A 2 -3.17 2.64 -5.74
C HIS A 2 -4.39 1.92 -5.13
N ARG A 3 -4.21 1.26 -3.97
CA ARG A 3 -5.31 0.65 -3.19
C ARG A 3 -6.46 1.63 -2.91
N ALA A 4 -6.14 2.87 -2.52
CA ALA A 4 -7.15 3.89 -2.23
C ALA A 4 -7.93 4.32 -3.49
N LEU A 5 -7.26 4.49 -4.62
CA LEU A 5 -7.93 4.78 -5.90
C LEU A 5 -8.79 3.60 -6.37
N ALA A 6 -8.30 2.37 -6.24
CA ALA A 6 -9.05 1.16 -6.57
C ALA A 6 -10.31 1.03 -5.70
N LYS A 7 -10.20 1.31 -4.40
CA LYS A 7 -11.35 1.36 -3.49
C LYS A 7 -12.34 2.46 -3.88
N LEU A 8 -11.86 3.65 -4.26
CA LEU A 8 -12.73 4.73 -4.73
C LEU A 8 -13.50 4.35 -6.00
N PHE A 9 -12.86 3.63 -6.93
CA PHE A 9 -13.54 3.11 -8.13
C PHE A 9 -14.71 2.20 -7.72
N VAL A 10 -14.43 1.22 -6.86
CA VAL A 10 -15.44 0.30 -6.33
C VAL A 10 -16.57 1.06 -5.63
N ASP A 11 -16.24 1.99 -4.74
CA ASP A 11 -17.21 2.79 -3.98
C ASP A 11 -18.12 3.67 -4.85
N ARG A 12 -17.67 4.00 -6.07
CA ARG A 12 -18.44 4.78 -7.04
C ARG A 12 -19.09 3.90 -8.12
N GLY A 13 -19.06 2.58 -7.97
CA GLY A 13 -19.62 1.63 -8.93
C GLY A 13 -18.84 1.56 -10.24
N VAL A 14 -17.60 2.05 -10.28
CA VAL A 14 -16.72 1.94 -11.44
C VAL A 14 -16.08 0.56 -11.46
N LYS A 15 -16.35 -0.20 -12.51
CA LYS A 15 -15.76 -1.52 -12.70
C LYS A 15 -14.33 -1.39 -13.21
N LEU A 16 -13.35 -1.81 -12.43
CA LEU A 16 -11.95 -1.86 -12.86
C LEU A 16 -11.74 -3.05 -13.81
N ASP A 17 -11.19 -2.80 -15.00
CA ASP A 17 -10.91 -3.84 -16.01
C ASP A 17 -9.40 -4.16 -16.07
N ARG A 18 -8.54 -3.14 -16.02
CA ARG A 18 -7.08 -3.28 -16.07
C ARG A 18 -6.39 -2.25 -15.21
N THR A 19 -5.22 -2.59 -14.68
CA THR A 19 -4.36 -1.61 -14.02
C THR A 19 -2.89 -1.98 -14.04
N TYR A 20 -2.03 -0.98 -14.05
CA TYR A 20 -0.63 -1.17 -13.70
C TYR A 20 -0.13 -0.14 -12.69
N GLN A 21 0.94 -0.52 -12.00
CA GLN A 21 1.78 0.38 -11.22
C GLN A 21 3.26 0.10 -11.51
N LEU A 22 3.94 1.12 -12.03
CA LEU A 22 5.37 1.12 -12.32
C LEU A 22 6.08 2.05 -11.33
N ASN A 23 7.24 1.65 -10.82
CA ASN A 23 7.99 2.47 -9.87
C ASN A 23 9.43 2.62 -10.34
N THR A 24 10.03 3.79 -10.14
CA THR A 24 11.47 4.02 -10.35
C THR A 24 12.04 4.76 -9.14
N GLY A 25 13.32 4.56 -8.88
CA GLY A 25 14.07 5.29 -7.85
C GLY A 25 15.57 5.02 -7.97
N GLY A 26 16.40 5.75 -7.24
CA GLY A 26 17.86 5.68 -7.33
C GLY A 26 18.58 5.31 -6.03
N ASN A 27 17.84 4.93 -4.97
CA ASN A 27 18.44 4.50 -3.71
C ASN A 27 18.80 3.00 -3.75
N THR A 28 19.44 2.52 -2.69
CA THR A 28 19.91 1.14 -2.60
C THR A 28 18.78 0.11 -2.49
N ASP A 29 17.57 0.47 -2.03
CA ASP A 29 16.41 -0.45 -2.11
C ASP A 29 16.04 -0.71 -3.57
N PHE A 30 16.03 0.32 -4.42
CA PHE A 30 15.77 0.15 -5.86
C PHE A 30 16.86 -0.66 -6.56
N LEU A 31 18.14 -0.43 -6.23
CA LEU A 31 19.24 -1.25 -6.74
C LEU A 31 19.09 -2.72 -6.32
N ASN A 32 18.74 -2.98 -5.05
CA ASN A 32 18.44 -4.32 -4.56
C ASN A 32 17.25 -4.97 -5.27
N MET A 33 16.30 -4.18 -5.77
CA MET A 33 15.14 -4.65 -6.50
C MET A 33 15.43 -5.07 -7.94
N LEU A 34 16.60 -4.76 -8.52
CA LEU A 34 16.99 -5.31 -9.83
C LEU A 34 17.20 -6.84 -9.79
N ALA A 35 17.53 -7.39 -8.61
CA ALA A 35 17.67 -8.82 -8.40
C ALA A 35 16.28 -9.50 -8.41
N ARG A 36 15.82 -9.89 -9.61
CA ARG A 36 14.46 -10.42 -9.85
C ARG A 36 14.07 -11.61 -8.97
N GLU A 37 15.02 -12.43 -8.55
CA GLU A 37 14.77 -13.56 -7.63
C GLU A 37 14.24 -13.10 -6.26
N ARG A 38 14.67 -11.93 -5.79
CA ARG A 38 14.25 -11.33 -4.52
C ARG A 38 12.88 -10.64 -4.60
N LEU A 39 12.29 -10.52 -5.81
CA LEU A 39 11.04 -9.79 -6.03
C LEU A 39 9.78 -10.62 -5.89
N LYS A 40 9.86 -11.96 -5.82
CA LYS A 40 8.68 -12.84 -5.82
C LYS A 40 7.69 -12.46 -4.71
N SER A 41 8.17 -12.29 -3.48
CA SER A 41 7.33 -11.91 -2.32
C SER A 41 6.78 -10.48 -2.42
N LYS A 42 7.61 -9.51 -2.82
CA LYS A 42 7.20 -8.10 -2.99
C LYS A 42 6.15 -7.91 -4.11
N LYS A 43 6.21 -8.71 -5.19
CA LYS A 43 5.22 -8.67 -6.28
C LYS A 43 3.85 -9.17 -5.80
N THR A 44 3.83 -10.29 -5.07
CA THR A 44 2.62 -10.87 -4.51
C THR A 44 1.95 -9.91 -3.53
N SER A 45 2.69 -9.38 -2.55
CA SER A 45 2.11 -8.50 -1.52
C SER A 45 1.52 -7.20 -2.09
N LYS A 46 2.19 -6.58 -3.07
CA LYS A 46 1.67 -5.37 -3.72
C LYS A 46 0.43 -5.66 -4.57
N ARG A 47 0.38 -6.83 -5.22
CA ARG A 47 -0.80 -7.25 -5.99
C ARG A 47 -1.98 -7.55 -5.09
N GLU A 48 -1.77 -8.28 -4.00
CA GLU A 48 -2.79 -8.61 -3.00
C GLU A 48 -3.38 -7.36 -2.37
N ALA A 49 -2.57 -6.35 -2.08
CA ALA A 49 -3.06 -5.08 -1.52
C ALA A 49 -4.15 -4.42 -2.40
N VAL A 50 -4.00 -4.44 -3.73
CA VAL A 50 -5.03 -3.91 -4.65
C VAL A 50 -6.18 -4.89 -4.83
N GLN A 51 -5.91 -6.18 -4.97
CA GLN A 51 -6.99 -7.17 -5.14
C GLN A 51 -7.92 -7.25 -3.92
N SER A 52 -7.40 -7.05 -2.71
CA SER A 52 -8.19 -7.12 -1.45
C SER A 52 -9.30 -6.07 -1.34
N VAL A 53 -9.30 -5.03 -2.18
CA VAL A 53 -10.33 -3.98 -2.16
C VAL A 53 -11.28 -4.03 -3.36
N LEU A 54 -11.10 -4.99 -4.27
CA LEU A 54 -11.95 -5.17 -5.45
C LEU A 54 -13.06 -6.18 -5.13
N ASP A 55 -14.28 -5.91 -5.58
CA ASP A 55 -15.40 -6.88 -5.47
C ASP A 55 -15.11 -8.17 -6.25
N LYS A 56 -14.41 -8.04 -7.38
CA LYS A 56 -13.96 -9.16 -8.21
C LYS A 56 -12.49 -9.01 -8.52
N SER A 57 -11.72 -10.05 -8.18
CA SER A 57 -10.29 -10.12 -8.51
C SER A 57 -10.05 -10.02 -10.00
N LEU A 58 -9.00 -9.27 -10.37
CA LEU A 58 -8.54 -9.17 -11.75
C LEU A 58 -7.70 -10.40 -12.12
N GLU A 59 -7.90 -10.86 -13.36
CA GLU A 59 -7.05 -11.88 -13.97
C GLU A 59 -5.57 -11.44 -13.96
N PRO A 60 -4.61 -12.35 -13.77
CA PRO A 60 -3.18 -12.02 -13.73
C PRO A 60 -2.66 -11.17 -14.89
N LYS A 61 -3.24 -11.34 -16.09
CA LYS A 61 -2.88 -10.57 -17.29
C LYS A 61 -3.37 -9.11 -17.28
N ASN A 62 -4.34 -8.79 -16.43
CA ASN A 62 -4.98 -7.47 -16.35
C ASN A 62 -4.46 -6.62 -15.18
N ILE A 63 -3.54 -7.15 -14.37
CA ILE A 63 -2.95 -6.44 -13.23
C ILE A 63 -1.44 -6.57 -13.24
N HIS A 64 -0.75 -5.45 -13.38
CA HIS A 64 0.71 -5.41 -13.42
C HIS A 64 1.26 -4.46 -12.36
N ILE A 65 1.65 -5.00 -11.20
CA ILE A 65 2.18 -4.21 -10.09
C ILE A 65 3.62 -4.65 -9.81
N GLY A 66 4.57 -3.77 -10.12
CA GLY A 66 6.01 -4.06 -10.14
C GLY A 66 6.50 -4.45 -11.54
N PRO A 67 7.81 -4.41 -11.86
CA PRO A 67 8.98 -4.19 -10.98
C PRO A 67 9.26 -2.72 -10.66
N SER A 68 10.19 -2.51 -9.73
CA SER A 68 10.80 -1.20 -9.49
C SER A 68 12.08 -1.13 -10.33
N ASP A 69 12.28 -0.06 -11.09
CA ASP A 69 13.51 0.15 -11.86
C ASP A 69 14.48 1.09 -11.13
N TYR A 70 15.77 0.97 -11.45
CA TYR A 70 16.83 1.75 -10.84
C TYR A 70 17.30 2.85 -11.78
N VAL A 71 17.13 4.10 -11.34
CA VAL A 71 17.54 5.29 -12.07
C VAL A 71 18.48 6.11 -11.18
N PRO A 72 19.82 6.05 -11.39
CA PRO A 72 20.80 6.54 -10.42
C PRO A 72 20.59 7.98 -9.96
N TRP A 73 20.27 8.88 -10.89
CA TRP A 73 20.12 10.31 -10.59
C TRP A 73 18.83 10.63 -9.82
N GLN A 74 17.89 9.70 -9.69
CA GLN A 74 16.69 9.88 -8.87
C GLN A 74 17.01 9.82 -7.36
N LYS A 75 18.12 9.21 -6.95
CA LYS A 75 18.49 9.06 -5.52
C LYS A 75 17.28 8.55 -4.70
N ASP A 76 16.90 9.22 -3.61
CA ASP A 76 15.76 8.83 -2.78
C ASP A 76 14.38 9.29 -3.31
N ASN A 77 14.36 10.12 -4.36
CA ASN A 77 13.13 10.50 -5.03
C ASN A 77 12.58 9.33 -5.83
N LYS A 78 11.49 8.77 -5.36
CA LYS A 78 10.74 7.71 -6.00
C LYS A 78 9.64 8.28 -6.87
N ILE A 79 9.58 7.78 -8.10
CA ILE A 79 8.51 8.09 -9.03
C ILE A 79 7.62 6.86 -9.19
N CYS A 80 6.32 7.05 -9.05
CA CYS A 80 5.31 6.01 -9.21
C CYS A 80 4.32 6.43 -10.30
N PHE A 81 4.11 5.56 -11.28
CA PHE A 81 3.09 5.71 -12.31
C PHE A 81 1.99 4.68 -12.05
N ILE A 82 0.75 5.16 -11.97
CA ILE A 82 -0.43 4.31 -11.82
C ILE A 82 -1.34 4.59 -13.02
N ARG A 83 -1.76 3.53 -13.70
CA ARG A 83 -2.84 3.59 -14.69
C ARG A 83 -3.94 2.64 -14.28
N MET A 84 -5.18 3.12 -14.31
CA MET A 84 -6.38 2.34 -14.03
C MET A 84 -7.37 2.54 -15.16
N GLU A 85 -7.86 1.44 -15.71
CA GLU A 85 -8.85 1.45 -16.80
C GLU A 85 -10.11 0.74 -16.30
N GLY A 86 -11.25 1.37 -16.50
CA GLY A 86 -12.52 0.83 -16.05
C GLY A 86 -13.71 1.36 -16.82
N ARG A 87 -14.90 1.02 -16.33
CA ARG A 87 -16.18 1.39 -16.94
C ARG A 87 -17.12 1.99 -15.91
N MET A 88 -17.75 3.10 -16.30
CA MET A 88 -18.76 3.82 -15.53
C MET A 88 -20.17 3.31 -15.88
N PHE A 89 -21.19 4.06 -15.46
CA PHE A 89 -22.57 3.80 -15.83
C PHE A 89 -22.75 3.65 -17.36
N GLY A 90 -23.55 2.67 -17.78
CA GLY A 90 -23.76 2.37 -19.20
C GLY A 90 -22.54 1.77 -19.91
N ASP A 91 -21.62 1.14 -19.16
CA ASP A 91 -20.37 0.58 -19.67
C ASP A 91 -19.45 1.61 -20.36
N VAL A 92 -19.66 2.90 -20.10
CA VAL A 92 -18.84 3.97 -20.68
C VAL A 92 -17.41 3.86 -20.19
N PRO A 93 -16.41 3.71 -21.09
CA PRO A 93 -15.03 3.50 -20.69
C PRO A 93 -14.43 4.77 -20.07
N MET A 94 -13.56 4.57 -19.08
CA MET A 94 -12.76 5.62 -18.49
C MET A 94 -11.35 5.11 -18.17
N ASN A 95 -10.40 6.03 -18.04
CA ASN A 95 -9.09 5.71 -17.51
C ASN A 95 -8.57 6.85 -16.63
N LEU A 96 -7.75 6.49 -15.66
CA LEU A 96 -7.04 7.40 -14.77
C LEU A 96 -5.55 7.12 -14.91
N GLU A 97 -4.78 8.19 -15.09
CA GLU A 97 -3.32 8.17 -15.01
C GLU A 97 -2.85 9.08 -13.88
N LEU A 98 -1.91 8.59 -13.10
CA LEU A 98 -1.32 9.34 -11.99
C LEU A 98 0.18 9.13 -11.96
N ARG A 99 0.91 10.24 -11.85
CA ARG A 99 2.35 10.27 -11.56
C ARG A 99 2.56 10.88 -10.19
N LEU A 100 3.22 10.15 -9.30
CA LEU A 100 3.59 10.60 -7.96
C LEU A 100 5.11 10.65 -7.84
N SER A 101 5.68 11.77 -7.38
CA SER A 101 7.10 11.93 -7.07
C SER A 101 7.23 12.27 -5.60
N VAL A 102 7.95 11.46 -4.85
CA VAL A 102 8.11 11.61 -3.40
C VAL A 102 9.47 11.12 -2.93
N GLU A 103 9.99 11.67 -1.84
CA GLU A 103 11.12 11.08 -1.12
C GLU A 103 10.66 9.78 -0.41
N ASP A 104 11.26 8.64 -0.70
CA ASP A 104 10.80 7.33 -0.20
C ASP A 104 11.15 7.12 1.27
N SER A 105 12.36 7.53 1.69
CA SER A 105 12.86 7.30 3.05
C SER A 105 12.08 8.10 4.11
N PRO A 106 11.83 9.42 3.96
CA PRO A 106 11.04 10.19 4.92
C PRO A 106 9.60 9.69 5.05
N ASN A 107 8.98 9.25 3.95
CA ASN A 107 7.64 8.68 3.98
C ASN A 107 7.58 7.40 4.81
N SER A 108 8.59 6.53 4.69
CA SER A 108 8.68 5.32 5.52
C SER A 108 9.02 5.65 6.98
N ALA A 109 9.87 6.66 7.22
CA ALA A 109 10.30 7.04 8.55
C ALA A 109 9.12 7.47 9.44
N GLY A 110 8.17 8.25 8.91
CA GLY A 110 6.98 8.65 9.66
C GLY A 110 6.17 7.46 10.18
N CYS A 111 5.92 6.46 9.32
CA CYS A 111 5.21 5.24 9.69
C CYS A 111 5.94 4.45 10.79
N VAL A 112 7.27 4.38 10.70
CA VAL A 112 8.12 3.66 11.67
C VAL A 112 8.12 4.37 13.03
N ILE A 113 8.17 5.70 13.05
CA ILE A 113 8.11 6.48 14.30
C ILE A 113 6.80 6.20 15.04
N ASP A 114 5.66 6.21 14.35
CA ASP A 114 4.36 5.93 14.99
C ASP A 114 4.27 4.49 15.50
N ALA A 115 4.82 3.51 14.75
CA ALA A 115 4.93 2.13 15.20
C ALA A 115 5.76 2.01 16.49
N ILE A 116 6.93 2.65 16.55
CA ILE A 116 7.81 2.64 17.74
C ILE A 116 7.09 3.27 18.94
N ARG A 117 6.40 4.40 18.74
CA ARG A 117 5.65 5.08 19.81
C ARG A 117 4.53 4.20 20.36
N CYS A 118 3.80 3.51 19.50
CA CYS A 118 2.77 2.55 19.93
C CYS A 118 3.38 1.36 20.68
N CYS A 119 4.53 0.85 20.24
CA CYS A 119 5.28 -0.19 20.98
C CYS A 119 5.68 0.29 22.37
N LYS A 120 6.19 1.53 22.50
CA LYS A 120 6.54 2.09 23.81
C LYS A 120 5.31 2.21 24.73
N LEU A 121 4.18 2.67 24.19
CA LEU A 121 2.92 2.76 24.94
C LEU A 121 2.43 1.36 25.39
N ALA A 122 2.57 0.34 24.55
CA ALA A 122 2.23 -1.03 24.91
C ALA A 122 3.09 -1.54 26.07
N ILE A 123 4.41 -1.27 26.04
CA ILE A 123 5.34 -1.61 27.13
C ILE A 123 4.88 -0.94 28.43
N ASP A 124 4.53 0.34 28.39
CA ASP A 124 4.08 1.10 29.56
C ASP A 124 2.76 0.55 30.16
N ARG A 125 1.95 -0.12 29.34
CA ARG A 125 0.70 -0.77 29.73
C ARG A 125 0.86 -2.27 30.05
N GLY A 126 2.07 -2.82 29.97
CA GLY A 126 2.31 -4.25 30.18
C GLY A 126 1.70 -5.15 29.09
N ILE A 127 1.44 -4.61 27.90
CA ILE A 127 0.81 -5.34 26.78
C ILE A 127 1.90 -5.98 25.93
N GLY A 128 1.85 -7.31 25.81
CA GLY A 128 2.76 -8.10 24.97
C GLY A 128 2.10 -8.68 23.72
N GLY A 129 2.91 -9.18 22.80
CA GLY A 129 2.45 -9.81 21.55
C GLY A 129 2.21 -8.81 20.41
N VAL A 130 1.47 -9.24 19.39
CA VAL A 130 1.26 -8.46 18.17
C VAL A 130 0.27 -7.31 18.43
N LEU A 131 0.69 -6.07 18.17
CA LEU A 131 -0.18 -4.89 18.17
C LEU A 131 -0.93 -4.78 16.85
N SER A 132 -2.12 -5.38 16.80
CA SER A 132 -2.90 -5.53 15.56
C SER A 132 -3.32 -4.19 14.93
N SER A 133 -3.65 -3.20 15.75
CA SER A 133 -4.05 -1.84 15.37
C SER A 133 -2.98 -1.13 14.54
N ILE A 134 -1.80 -0.90 15.15
CA ILE A 134 -0.72 -0.18 14.48
C ILE A 134 -0.09 -1.00 13.35
N SER A 135 -0.05 -2.33 13.48
CA SER A 135 0.41 -3.22 12.40
C SER A 135 -0.48 -3.08 11.18
N ALA A 136 -1.81 -3.14 11.35
CA ALA A 136 -2.77 -3.00 10.27
C ALA A 136 -2.72 -1.63 9.57
N TYR A 137 -2.35 -0.58 10.31
CA TYR A 137 -2.29 0.77 9.77
C TYR A 137 -0.98 1.09 9.04
N THR A 138 0.17 0.62 9.56
CA THR A 138 1.50 1.01 9.07
C THR A 138 2.14 -0.01 8.13
N MET A 139 1.73 -1.28 8.18
CA MET A 139 2.35 -2.36 7.41
C MET A 139 1.58 -2.66 6.12
N LYS A 140 2.31 -3.02 5.06
CA LYS A 140 1.69 -3.41 3.76
C LYS A 140 1.02 -4.78 3.80
N HIS A 141 1.50 -5.67 4.67
CA HIS A 141 1.00 -7.03 4.83
C HIS A 141 0.95 -7.37 6.33
N PRO A 142 0.01 -6.77 7.08
CA PRO A 142 -0.20 -7.10 8.48
C PRO A 142 -0.71 -8.54 8.65
N PRO A 143 -0.51 -9.16 9.82
CA PRO A 143 -1.08 -10.48 10.12
C PRO A 143 -2.60 -10.54 9.98
N GLN A 144 -3.28 -9.42 10.27
CA GLN A 144 -4.70 -9.24 10.06
C GLN A 144 -4.95 -8.00 9.20
N GLN A 145 -5.60 -8.20 8.05
CA GLN A 145 -5.91 -7.15 7.10
C GLN A 145 -7.19 -6.42 7.52
N PHE A 146 -7.13 -5.10 7.57
CA PHE A 146 -8.28 -4.23 7.78
C PHE A 146 -8.36 -3.18 6.66
N ALA A 147 -9.54 -2.58 6.49
CA ALA A 147 -9.67 -1.39 5.66
C ALA A 147 -8.92 -0.22 6.32
N ASP A 148 -8.25 0.60 5.53
CA ASP A 148 -7.36 1.67 6.03
C ASP A 148 -8.05 2.60 7.04
N GLY A 149 -9.32 2.98 6.80
CA GLY A 149 -10.10 3.81 7.73
C GLY A 149 -10.36 3.12 9.08
N LYS A 150 -10.73 1.84 9.05
CA LYS A 150 -10.91 1.04 10.28
C LYS A 150 -9.59 0.84 11.02
N ALA A 151 -8.49 0.60 10.30
CA ALA A 151 -7.16 0.47 10.91
C ALA A 151 -6.74 1.77 11.63
N ARG A 152 -7.06 2.94 11.06
CA ARG A 152 -6.87 4.23 11.72
C ARG A 152 -7.69 4.33 13.00
N ASP A 153 -8.99 4.01 12.95
CA ASP A 153 -9.87 4.08 14.12
C ASP A 153 -9.37 3.14 15.24
N MET A 154 -8.89 1.95 14.87
CA MET A 154 -8.28 1.01 15.82
C MET A 154 -7.02 1.59 16.50
N VAL A 155 -6.19 2.33 15.77
CA VAL A 155 -5.04 3.02 16.36
C VAL A 155 -5.50 4.10 17.34
N GLU A 156 -6.51 4.90 16.99
CA GLU A 156 -7.08 5.91 17.89
C GLU A 156 -7.67 5.29 19.17
N GLU A 157 -8.42 4.19 19.04
CA GLU A 157 -8.94 3.41 20.17
C GLU A 157 -7.80 2.90 21.06
N PHE A 158 -6.72 2.38 20.46
CA PHE A 158 -5.55 1.92 21.19
C PHE A 158 -4.89 3.09 21.95
N LEU A 159 -4.67 4.23 21.30
CA LEU A 159 -4.10 5.41 21.95
C LEU A 159 -4.95 5.87 23.14
N GLN A 160 -6.28 5.87 23.01
CA GLN A 160 -7.23 6.23 24.06
C GLN A 160 -7.41 5.17 25.15
N GLY A 161 -6.81 3.98 25.00
CA GLY A 161 -6.96 2.88 25.96
C GLY A 161 -8.32 2.15 25.89
N LYS A 162 -9.10 2.37 24.82
CA LYS A 162 -10.38 1.70 24.56
C LYS A 162 -10.20 0.32 23.91
N ARG A 163 -8.98 0.04 23.42
CA ARG A 163 -8.56 -1.20 22.77
C ARG A 163 -7.23 -1.66 23.33
N GLU A 164 -7.07 -2.96 23.52
CA GLU A 164 -5.82 -3.56 24.01
C GLU A 164 -4.74 -3.63 22.91
N ARG A 165 -5.08 -4.07 21.69
CA ARG A 165 -4.12 -4.33 20.60
C ARG A 165 -4.60 -3.90 19.24
#